data_AF-A0A1U8C0C7-F1
#
_entry.id   AF-A0A1U8C0C7-F1
#
_cell.length_a   1.000
_cell.length_b   1.000
_cell.length_c   1.000
_cell.angle_alpha   90.00
_cell.angle_beta   90.00
_cell.angle_gamma   90.00
#
_symmetry.space_group_name_H-M   'P 1'
#
loop_
_entity.id
_entity.type
_entity.pdbx_description
1 polymer ?
#
loop_
_entity_poly.entity_id
_entity_poly.type
_entity_poly.pdbx_seq_one_letter_code
_entity_poly.pdbx_strand_id
1 'polypeptide(L)'
;MALMNRKCICDLCSCGRHHCPHPPTKIYEKTEKPCLFTEYAEKYSTYHSYVPRESFKPKVEYQKGPIPMEGLSTTKRDFGIHNIAPVKHYRPDKFTPSPDEMDFLTTYNQHYNYYPASRVSLIKPRDNKHPCTDKMESVPTYKADYLPWNQQRRSSFRPQQLYHPSSCRFDHRTTHQDDYPMKNLVDTVSYKPQPGPKICNIPLENMTSYKSSYVAHPVEKRYMYEVEKYKPCEIPFDG
;
A
#
# COMPACT_ATOMS: atom_id res chain seq x y z
N MET A 1 -9.66 35.10 -74.01
CA MET A 1 -10.79 35.13 -73.04
C MET A 1 -10.29 35.75 -71.73
N ALA A 2 -11.13 36.56 -71.10
CA ALA A 2 -10.79 37.66 -70.20
C ALA A 2 -10.06 37.27 -68.89
N LEU A 3 -9.11 38.13 -68.49
CA LEU A 3 -8.42 38.13 -67.19
C LEU A 3 -9.41 38.44 -66.07
N MET A 4 -9.70 37.45 -65.23
CA MET A 4 -10.47 37.63 -64.00
C MET A 4 -9.56 38.20 -62.89
N ASN A 5 -9.51 39.53 -62.80
CA ASN A 5 -8.80 40.23 -61.75
C ASN A 5 -9.52 40.05 -60.40
N ARG A 6 -9.03 39.13 -59.55
CA ARG A 6 -9.49 39.02 -58.15
C ARG A 6 -8.90 40.20 -57.37
N LYS A 7 -9.76 41.07 -56.85
CA LYS A 7 -9.35 42.20 -56.01
C LYS A 7 -8.86 41.69 -54.65
N CYS A 8 -7.76 42.26 -54.18
CA CYS A 8 -7.28 42.04 -52.82
C CYS A 8 -8.23 42.69 -51.81
N ILE A 9 -8.36 42.10 -50.61
CA ILE A 9 -9.35 42.54 -49.60
C ILE A 9 -8.96 43.85 -48.89
N CYS A 10 -7.76 44.36 -49.13
CA CYS A 10 -7.39 45.71 -48.76
C CYS A 10 -7.86 46.67 -49.86
N ASP A 11 -8.95 47.40 -49.59
CA ASP A 11 -9.49 48.45 -50.47
C ASP A 11 -8.56 49.69 -50.61
N LEU A 12 -7.24 49.51 -50.42
CA LEU A 12 -6.21 50.54 -50.45
C LEU A 12 -5.10 50.31 -51.51
N CYS A 13 -5.04 49.17 -52.22
CA CYS A 13 -4.06 48.98 -53.30
C CYS A 13 -4.68 48.63 -54.66
N SER A 14 -4.38 49.44 -55.68
CA SER A 14 -4.72 49.22 -57.09
C SER A 14 -3.65 48.40 -57.86
N CYS A 15 -2.67 47.86 -57.15
CA CYS A 15 -1.42 47.33 -57.71
C CYS A 15 -1.48 45.88 -58.22
N GLY A 16 -2.54 45.12 -57.95
CA GLY A 16 -2.82 43.79 -58.54
C GLY A 16 -1.76 42.67 -58.35
N ARG A 17 -0.75 42.84 -57.49
CA ARG A 17 0.40 41.92 -57.36
C ARG A 17 0.73 41.48 -55.93
N HIS A 18 -0.22 41.51 -54.99
CA HIS A 18 0.02 40.98 -53.65
C HIS A 18 -0.98 39.89 -53.29
N HIS A 19 -0.48 38.74 -52.82
CA HIS A 19 -1.29 37.68 -52.22
C HIS A 19 -1.17 37.81 -50.71
N CYS A 20 -2.18 38.34 -50.03
CA CYS A 20 -2.19 38.34 -48.56
C CYS A 20 -2.48 36.92 -48.05
N PRO A 21 -1.66 36.37 -47.15
CA PRO A 21 -1.83 35.02 -46.62
C PRO A 21 -2.88 35.02 -45.51
N HIS A 22 -4.15 35.26 -45.87
CA HIS A 22 -5.26 35.03 -44.95
C HIS A 22 -5.87 33.66 -45.25
N PRO A 23 -5.96 32.75 -44.26
CA PRO A 23 -6.68 31.50 -44.42
C PRO A 23 -8.19 31.77 -44.60
N PRO A 24 -8.90 30.98 -45.42
CA PRO A 24 -10.33 31.15 -45.63
C PRO A 24 -11.10 30.90 -44.33
N THR A 25 -11.88 31.88 -43.88
CA THR A 25 -12.72 31.78 -42.68
C THR A 25 -13.92 30.87 -42.95
N LYS A 26 -13.77 29.56 -42.72
CA LYS A 26 -14.91 28.65 -42.57
C LYS A 26 -15.45 28.75 -41.15
N ILE A 27 -16.76 28.96 -41.02
CA ILE A 27 -17.46 29.36 -39.79
C ILE A 27 -17.41 28.29 -38.68
N TYR A 28 -17.01 27.04 -38.96
CA TYR A 28 -17.10 25.91 -38.01
C TYR A 28 -15.78 25.20 -37.67
N GLU A 29 -14.62 25.63 -38.17
CA GLU A 29 -13.33 25.07 -37.76
C GLU A 29 -12.56 26.04 -36.86
N LYS A 30 -12.67 25.85 -35.54
CA LYS A 30 -11.85 26.58 -34.55
C LYS A 30 -10.46 25.95 -34.45
N THR A 31 -9.65 26.11 -35.49
CA THR A 31 -8.19 25.92 -35.41
C THR A 31 -7.53 27.30 -35.46
N GLU A 32 -7.99 28.20 -34.58
CA GLU A 32 -7.53 29.58 -34.50
C GLU A 32 -6.11 29.64 -33.91
N LYS A 33 -5.10 29.55 -34.77
CA LYS A 33 -3.81 30.17 -34.47
C LYS A 33 -3.90 31.62 -34.95
N PRO A 34 -3.87 32.63 -34.07
CA PRO A 34 -3.95 34.02 -34.50
C PRO A 34 -2.78 34.33 -35.45
N CYS A 35 -3.05 35.03 -36.55
CA CYS A 35 -2.02 35.50 -37.46
C CYS A 35 -1.20 36.59 -36.74
N LEU A 36 0.04 36.27 -36.36
CA LEU A 36 0.90 37.13 -35.55
C LEU A 36 1.71 38.14 -36.39
N PHE A 37 1.49 38.23 -37.69
CA PHE A 37 2.13 39.23 -38.55
C PHE A 37 1.41 40.57 -38.41
N THR A 38 1.80 41.35 -37.40
CA THR A 38 1.39 42.75 -37.27
C THR A 38 2.44 43.64 -37.91
N GLU A 39 2.03 44.78 -38.48
CA GLU A 39 2.96 45.79 -39.02
C GLU A 39 4.01 46.23 -37.98
N TYR A 40 3.65 46.17 -36.70
CA TYR A 40 4.55 46.44 -35.58
C TYR A 40 5.69 45.41 -35.48
N ALA A 41 5.40 44.12 -35.64
CA ALA A 41 6.41 43.05 -35.58
C ALA A 41 7.37 43.08 -36.79
N GLU A 42 6.89 43.50 -37.97
CA GLU A 42 7.74 43.68 -39.15
C GLU A 42 8.63 44.93 -39.05
N LYS A 43 8.10 46.04 -38.54
CA LYS A 43 8.84 47.30 -38.41
C LYS A 43 9.87 47.27 -37.28
N TYR A 44 9.62 46.50 -36.21
CA TYR A 44 10.48 46.38 -35.04
C TYR A 44 10.89 44.92 -34.79
N SER A 45 11.60 44.31 -35.74
CA SER A 45 12.21 43.00 -35.49
C SER A 45 13.29 43.12 -34.41
N THR A 46 13.47 42.07 -33.61
CA THR A 46 14.45 42.06 -32.52
C THR A 46 15.86 42.16 -33.11
N TYR A 47 16.43 43.36 -33.10
CA TYR A 47 17.79 43.61 -33.56
C TYR A 47 18.78 42.68 -32.84
N HIS A 48 19.55 41.89 -33.59
CA HIS A 48 20.57 40.96 -33.07
C HIS A 48 21.79 41.66 -32.43
N SER A 49 21.74 42.98 -32.24
CA SER A 49 22.87 43.80 -31.79
C SER A 49 23.09 43.80 -30.27
N TYR A 50 22.30 43.06 -29.49
CA TYR A 50 22.43 42.99 -28.02
C TYR A 50 23.21 41.77 -27.52
N VAL A 51 23.80 40.95 -28.39
CA VAL A 51 24.66 39.86 -27.91
C VAL A 51 25.94 40.49 -27.32
N PRO A 52 26.26 40.24 -26.04
CA PRO A 52 27.48 40.77 -25.43
C PRO A 52 28.71 40.41 -26.25
N ARG A 53 29.61 41.37 -26.45
CA ARG A 53 30.87 41.14 -27.17
C ARG A 53 31.69 40.09 -26.43
N GLU A 54 31.99 38.96 -27.09
CA GLU A 54 32.85 37.92 -26.53
C GLU A 54 34.23 38.51 -26.16
N SER A 55 34.74 38.16 -24.98
CA SER A 55 36.02 38.67 -24.51
C SER A 55 37.18 38.07 -25.31
N PHE A 56 38.10 38.91 -25.80
CA PHE A 56 39.38 38.47 -26.41
C PHE A 56 40.39 37.91 -25.40
N LYS A 57 39.99 37.74 -24.13
CA LYS A 57 40.84 37.15 -23.10
C LYS A 57 40.88 35.64 -23.31
N PRO A 58 42.06 34.99 -23.26
CA PRO A 58 42.14 33.55 -23.29
C PRO A 58 41.29 32.98 -22.14
N LYS A 59 40.32 32.13 -22.48
CA LYS A 59 39.48 31.45 -21.49
C LYS A 59 40.40 30.45 -20.78
N VAL A 60 40.74 30.72 -19.52
CA VAL A 60 41.51 29.77 -18.70
C VAL A 60 40.60 28.59 -18.40
N GLU A 61 40.80 27.50 -19.12
CA GLU A 61 40.08 26.25 -18.89
C GLU A 61 40.62 25.58 -17.63
N TYR A 62 39.70 25.27 -16.72
CA TYR A 62 40.01 24.57 -15.49
C TYR A 62 40.57 23.18 -15.80
N GLN A 63 41.87 23.00 -15.57
CA GLN A 63 42.52 21.71 -15.64
C GLN A 63 42.13 20.91 -14.38
N LYS A 64 41.07 20.12 -14.50
CA LYS A 64 40.71 19.15 -13.44
C LYS A 64 41.85 18.13 -13.32
N GLY A 65 42.39 17.98 -12.11
CA GLY A 65 43.34 16.90 -11.83
C GLY A 65 42.72 15.54 -12.22
N PRO A 66 43.49 14.60 -12.78
CA PRO A 66 42.96 13.32 -13.26
C PRO A 66 42.50 12.41 -12.11
N ILE A 67 42.90 12.71 -10.88
CA ILE A 67 42.64 11.88 -9.70
C ILE A 67 41.41 12.44 -8.96
N PRO A 68 40.31 11.69 -8.89
CA PRO A 68 39.16 12.08 -8.08
C PRO A 68 39.52 12.04 -6.59
N MET A 69 38.96 12.97 -5.81
CA MET A 69 39.14 13.00 -4.36
C MET A 69 38.61 11.71 -3.73
N GLU A 70 39.39 11.08 -2.85
CA GLU A 70 38.99 9.87 -2.13
C GLU A 70 37.87 10.23 -1.12
N GLY A 71 36.64 9.77 -1.40
CA GLY A 71 35.45 10.07 -0.59
C GLY A 71 35.26 9.18 0.65
N LEU A 72 36.33 8.54 1.12
CA LEU A 72 36.30 7.64 2.26
C LEU A 72 36.78 8.38 3.51
N SER A 73 35.84 8.80 4.35
CA SER A 73 36.17 9.27 5.69
C SER A 73 36.60 8.10 6.58
N THR A 74 37.39 8.38 7.62
CA THR A 74 37.76 7.40 8.66
C THR A 74 36.53 6.69 9.21
N THR A 75 35.44 7.43 9.42
CA THR A 75 34.16 6.84 9.85
C THR A 75 33.60 5.81 8.88
N LYS A 76 33.64 6.07 7.56
CA LYS A 76 33.16 5.10 6.55
C LYS A 76 34.08 3.88 6.43
N ARG A 77 35.38 4.05 6.71
CA ARG A 77 36.37 2.97 6.67
C ARG A 77 36.27 2.06 7.90
N ASP A 78 36.03 2.65 9.07
CA ASP A 78 36.10 1.94 10.35
C ASP A 78 34.74 1.36 10.80
N PHE A 79 33.61 1.96 10.41
CA PHE A 79 32.27 1.56 10.86
C PHE A 79 31.45 0.87 9.76
N GLY A 80 31.90 -0.30 9.32
CA GLY A 80 31.17 -1.18 8.40
C GLY A 80 30.08 -2.01 9.09
N ILE A 81 29.15 -2.56 8.29
CA ILE A 81 28.17 -3.54 8.79
C ILE A 81 28.91 -4.84 9.12
N HIS A 82 28.89 -5.23 10.39
CA HIS A 82 29.50 -6.48 10.86
C HIS A 82 28.45 -7.59 10.79
N ASN A 83 28.78 -8.71 10.15
CA ASN A 83 27.91 -9.89 10.11
C ASN A 83 27.93 -10.58 11.48
N ILE A 84 26.88 -10.38 12.28
CA ILE A 84 26.71 -11.02 13.58
C ILE A 84 25.94 -12.32 13.36
N ALA A 85 26.54 -13.44 13.76
CA ALA A 85 25.84 -14.73 13.75
C ALA A 85 24.67 -14.69 14.75
N PRO A 86 23.48 -15.24 14.41
CA PRO A 86 22.34 -15.25 15.31
C PRO A 86 22.69 -16.04 16.59
N VAL A 87 22.30 -15.48 17.74
CA VAL A 87 22.50 -16.11 19.04
C VAL A 87 21.77 -17.45 19.07
N LYS A 88 22.49 -18.53 19.37
CA LYS A 88 21.88 -19.87 19.53
C LYS A 88 21.11 -19.90 20.85
N HIS A 89 19.80 -19.76 20.77
CA HIS A 89 18.91 -19.95 21.92
C HIS A 89 18.67 -21.44 22.15
N TYR A 90 18.85 -21.89 23.39
CA TYR A 90 18.45 -23.25 23.80
C TYR A 90 16.93 -23.39 23.71
N ARG A 91 16.47 -24.40 22.98
CA ARG A 91 15.04 -24.78 22.91
C ARG A 91 14.85 -25.90 23.94
N PRO A 92 13.96 -25.75 24.94
CA PRO A 92 13.66 -26.84 25.85
C PRO A 92 13.05 -28.00 25.08
N ASP A 93 13.38 -29.23 25.51
CA ASP A 93 12.83 -30.44 24.91
C ASP A 93 11.31 -30.47 25.05
N LYS A 94 10.66 -31.05 24.03
CA LYS A 94 9.19 -31.19 24.02
C LYS A 94 8.81 -32.19 25.12
N PHE A 95 7.90 -31.79 26.00
CA PHE A 95 7.32 -32.67 26.99
C PHE A 95 6.55 -33.80 26.31
N THR A 96 6.95 -35.04 26.59
CA THR A 96 6.20 -36.24 26.19
C THR A 96 5.33 -36.65 27.37
N PRO A 97 3.99 -36.49 27.30
CA PRO A 97 3.11 -37.01 28.33
C PRO A 97 3.24 -38.53 28.44
N SER A 98 3.06 -39.06 29.65
CA SER A 98 3.02 -40.50 29.88
C SER A 98 1.93 -41.15 29.03
N PRO A 99 2.16 -42.37 28.50
CA PRO A 99 1.19 -43.06 27.64
C PRO A 99 -0.03 -43.59 28.41
N ASP A 100 -0.01 -43.51 29.74
CA ASP A 100 -1.09 -44.03 30.58
C ASP A 100 -2.33 -43.13 30.47
N GLU A 101 -3.40 -43.70 29.93
CA GLU A 101 -4.71 -43.06 29.82
C GLU A 101 -5.39 -43.08 31.20
N MET A 102 -5.59 -41.90 31.80
CA MET A 102 -6.38 -41.80 33.03
C MET A 102 -7.87 -41.79 32.71
N ASP A 103 -8.64 -42.60 33.42
CA ASP A 103 -10.10 -42.59 33.31
C ASP A 103 -10.65 -41.32 33.98
N PHE A 104 -11.15 -40.39 33.16
CA PHE A 104 -11.76 -39.13 33.62
C PHE A 104 -13.25 -39.27 33.94
N LEU A 105 -13.81 -40.49 33.92
CA LEU A 105 -15.21 -40.73 34.23
C LEU A 105 -15.45 -40.71 35.74
N THR A 106 -16.32 -39.79 36.18
CA THR A 106 -16.84 -39.80 37.54
C THR A 106 -18.08 -40.68 37.64
N THR A 107 -18.31 -41.27 38.80
CA THR A 107 -19.52 -42.09 39.06
C THR A 107 -20.81 -41.30 38.80
N TYR A 108 -20.81 -39.99 39.04
CA TYR A 108 -21.92 -39.10 38.72
C TYR A 108 -22.25 -39.10 37.22
N ASN A 109 -21.24 -38.92 36.37
CA ASN A 109 -21.42 -38.91 34.92
C ASN A 109 -21.80 -40.29 34.36
N GLN A 110 -21.40 -41.38 35.03
CA GLN A 110 -21.78 -42.74 34.65
C GLN A 110 -23.25 -43.07 34.97
N HIS A 111 -23.75 -42.60 36.12
CA HIS A 111 -25.06 -43.01 36.62
C HIS A 111 -26.19 -42.01 36.37
N TYR A 112 -25.90 -40.73 36.17
CA TYR A 112 -26.92 -39.69 36.03
C TYR A 112 -27.07 -39.19 34.59
N ASN A 113 -27.53 -40.09 33.71
CA ASN A 113 -27.77 -39.79 32.30
C ASN A 113 -29.18 -39.26 32.05
N TYR A 114 -29.30 -38.32 31.11
CA TYR A 114 -30.59 -37.83 30.65
C TYR A 114 -31.31 -38.94 29.86
N TYR A 115 -32.48 -39.37 30.33
CA TYR A 115 -33.38 -40.23 29.59
C TYR A 115 -34.56 -39.42 29.06
N PRO A 116 -34.85 -39.44 27.75
CA PRO A 116 -36.00 -38.74 27.21
C PRO A 116 -37.28 -39.38 27.75
N ALA A 117 -38.07 -38.60 28.49
CA ALA A 117 -39.37 -39.05 29.00
C ALA A 117 -40.38 -39.17 27.84
N SER A 118 -40.78 -40.39 27.51
CA SER A 118 -41.86 -40.63 26.55
C SER A 118 -43.21 -40.38 27.21
N ARG A 119 -44.10 -39.66 26.52
CA ARG A 119 -45.48 -39.46 26.98
C ARG A 119 -46.26 -40.75 26.75
N VAL A 120 -46.88 -41.28 27.80
CA VAL A 120 -47.78 -42.43 27.69
C VAL A 120 -48.94 -42.06 26.76
N SER A 121 -49.22 -42.90 25.77
CA SER A 121 -50.31 -42.70 24.83
C SER A 121 -51.66 -42.71 25.55
N LEU A 122 -52.56 -41.81 25.16
CA LEU A 122 -53.92 -41.76 25.69
C LEU A 122 -54.64 -43.09 25.38
N ILE A 123 -55.19 -43.72 26.42
CA ILE A 123 -56.07 -44.89 26.26
C ILE A 123 -57.41 -44.37 25.74
N LYS A 124 -57.63 -44.42 24.43
CA LYS A 124 -58.91 -44.04 23.81
C LYS A 124 -59.82 -45.28 23.71
N PRO A 125 -61.12 -45.17 24.07
CA PRO A 125 -62.07 -46.26 23.86
C PRO A 125 -62.17 -46.62 22.37
N ARG A 126 -62.41 -47.90 22.07
CA ARG A 126 -62.54 -48.41 20.69
C ARG A 126 -63.73 -47.74 20.00
N ASP A 127 -63.48 -47.02 18.91
CA ASP A 127 -64.53 -46.37 18.11
C ASP A 127 -65.48 -47.43 17.53
N ASN A 128 -66.75 -47.42 17.97
CA ASN A 128 -67.75 -48.43 17.61
C ASN A 128 -68.60 -47.98 16.39
N LYS A 129 -67.94 -47.55 15.33
CA LYS A 129 -68.60 -47.12 14.09
C LYS A 129 -68.66 -48.28 13.11
N HIS A 130 -69.85 -48.80 12.84
CA HIS A 130 -70.10 -49.71 11.73
C HIS A 130 -70.55 -48.90 10.51
N PRO A 131 -69.68 -48.61 9.53
CA PRO A 131 -70.12 -47.96 8.31
C PRO A 131 -71.04 -48.89 7.52
N CYS A 132 -72.20 -48.39 7.09
CA CYS A 132 -73.04 -49.08 6.12
C CYS A 132 -72.26 -49.24 4.80
N THR A 133 -72.16 -50.47 4.30
CA THR A 133 -71.42 -50.79 3.06
C THR A 133 -72.22 -50.45 1.81
N ASP A 134 -73.54 -50.27 1.93
CA ASP A 134 -74.41 -50.01 0.81
C ASP A 134 -74.50 -48.49 0.55
N LYS A 135 -73.99 -48.06 -0.60
CA LYS A 135 -73.97 -46.65 -1.01
C LYS A 135 -75.16 -46.41 -1.94
N MET A 136 -76.02 -45.47 -1.58
CA MET A 136 -77.12 -45.05 -2.46
C MET A 136 -76.57 -44.25 -3.65
N GLU A 137 -76.43 -44.90 -4.79
CA GLU A 137 -76.06 -44.25 -6.05
C GLU A 137 -77.30 -43.56 -6.65
N SER A 138 -77.44 -42.27 -6.38
CA SER A 138 -78.46 -41.43 -7.02
C SER A 138 -77.80 -40.31 -7.81
N VAL A 139 -78.05 -40.27 -9.12
CA VAL A 139 -77.57 -39.19 -9.99
C VAL A 139 -78.71 -38.18 -10.14
N PRO A 140 -78.57 -36.96 -9.59
CA PRO A 140 -79.60 -35.94 -9.71
C PRO A 140 -79.73 -35.49 -11.17
N THR A 141 -80.95 -35.16 -11.58
CA THR A 141 -81.32 -34.82 -12.97
C THR A 141 -80.44 -33.71 -13.56
N TYR A 142 -80.06 -32.71 -12.76
CA TYR A 142 -79.15 -31.65 -13.21
C TYR A 142 -77.77 -32.18 -13.68
N LYS A 143 -77.21 -33.21 -13.03
CA LYS A 143 -75.95 -33.82 -13.48
C LYS A 143 -76.12 -34.64 -14.76
N ALA A 144 -77.31 -35.19 -14.99
CA ALA A 144 -77.60 -35.97 -16.19
C ALA A 144 -77.82 -35.06 -17.42
N ASP A 145 -78.52 -33.92 -17.22
CA ASP A 145 -78.98 -33.08 -18.33
C ASP A 145 -78.02 -31.95 -18.70
N TYR A 146 -77.23 -31.44 -17.75
CA TYR A 146 -76.33 -30.30 -17.97
C TYR A 146 -74.89 -30.79 -18.17
N LEU A 147 -74.65 -31.44 -19.31
CA LEU A 147 -73.32 -31.89 -19.71
C LEU A 147 -72.55 -30.77 -20.42
N PRO A 148 -71.21 -30.73 -20.29
CA PRO A 148 -70.39 -29.76 -21.00
C PRO A 148 -70.41 -30.07 -22.50
N TRP A 149 -71.07 -29.21 -23.27
CA TRP A 149 -71.09 -29.30 -24.72
C TRP A 149 -69.74 -28.86 -25.29
N ASN A 150 -69.14 -29.68 -26.16
CA ASN A 150 -67.88 -29.36 -26.84
C ASN A 150 -68.08 -28.26 -27.89
N GLN A 151 -68.17 -27.00 -27.43
CA GLN A 151 -68.27 -25.85 -28.32
C GLN A 151 -66.95 -25.67 -29.08
N GLN A 152 -67.02 -25.59 -30.41
CA GLN A 152 -65.84 -25.31 -31.24
C GLN A 152 -65.26 -23.94 -30.86
N ARG A 153 -64.02 -23.95 -30.37
CA ARG A 153 -63.31 -22.74 -29.95
C ARG A 153 -63.03 -21.88 -31.19
N ARG A 154 -63.65 -20.69 -31.26
CA ARG A 154 -63.40 -19.72 -32.34
C ARG A 154 -61.95 -19.23 -32.26
N SER A 155 -61.32 -18.99 -33.41
CA SER A 155 -59.99 -18.38 -33.47
C SER A 155 -60.03 -16.98 -32.86
N SER A 156 -59.02 -16.66 -32.04
CA SER A 156 -58.92 -15.34 -31.43
C SER A 156 -58.55 -14.31 -32.48
N PHE A 157 -59.34 -13.23 -32.60
CA PHE A 157 -59.02 -12.08 -33.45
C PHE A 157 -57.94 -11.16 -32.86
N ARG A 158 -57.43 -11.47 -31.66
CA ARG A 158 -56.44 -10.63 -30.99
C ARG A 158 -55.05 -10.86 -31.61
N PRO A 159 -54.34 -9.80 -32.02
CA PRO A 159 -52.97 -9.94 -32.50
C PRO A 159 -52.08 -10.51 -31.40
N GLN A 160 -51.14 -11.39 -31.78
CA GLN A 160 -50.17 -11.98 -30.85
C GLN A 160 -49.33 -10.86 -30.23
N GLN A 161 -49.39 -10.74 -28.91
CA GLN A 161 -48.64 -9.74 -28.18
C GLN A 161 -47.19 -10.20 -28.08
N LEU A 162 -46.33 -9.66 -28.94
CA LEU A 162 -44.88 -9.88 -28.89
C LEU A 162 -44.29 -9.07 -27.74
N TYR A 163 -43.41 -9.70 -26.95
CA TYR A 163 -42.72 -9.04 -25.85
C TYR A 163 -41.77 -7.96 -26.39
N HIS A 164 -41.93 -6.73 -25.90
CA HIS A 164 -41.03 -5.62 -26.21
C HIS A 164 -40.22 -5.27 -24.94
N PRO A 165 -38.93 -5.60 -24.89
CA PRO A 165 -38.09 -5.20 -23.76
C PRO A 165 -37.92 -3.67 -23.72
N SER A 166 -37.76 -3.12 -22.52
CA SER A 166 -37.53 -1.68 -22.33
C SER A 166 -36.22 -1.24 -23.00
N SER A 167 -36.25 -0.10 -23.70
CA SER A 167 -35.07 0.45 -24.38
C SER A 167 -34.03 1.04 -23.43
N CYS A 168 -34.46 1.45 -22.22
CA CYS A 168 -33.59 2.04 -21.22
C CYS A 168 -33.09 0.98 -20.22
N ARG A 169 -31.81 1.09 -19.83
CA ARG A 169 -31.23 0.28 -18.76
C ARG A 169 -31.71 0.82 -17.41
N PHE A 170 -31.96 -0.09 -16.47
CA PHE A 170 -32.29 0.29 -15.10
C PHE A 170 -31.05 0.93 -14.45
N ASP A 171 -31.20 2.12 -13.88
CA ASP A 171 -30.13 2.75 -13.10
C ASP A 171 -30.10 2.11 -11.71
N HIS A 172 -29.03 1.37 -11.44
CA HIS A 172 -28.88 0.56 -10.23
C HIS A 172 -28.24 1.33 -9.07
N ARG A 173 -27.90 2.61 -9.27
CA ARG A 173 -27.26 3.41 -8.21
C ARG A 173 -28.26 3.81 -7.15
N THR A 174 -27.90 3.56 -5.89
CA THR A 174 -28.70 3.97 -4.74
C THR A 174 -28.18 5.28 -4.21
N THR A 175 -29.07 6.09 -3.62
CA THR A 175 -28.71 7.37 -3.00
C THR A 175 -27.57 7.24 -1.99
N HIS A 176 -27.52 6.13 -1.25
CA HIS A 176 -26.43 5.85 -0.31
C HIS A 176 -25.06 5.75 -0.99
N GLN A 177 -24.99 5.16 -2.19
CA GLN A 177 -23.73 5.06 -2.95
C GLN A 177 -23.28 6.42 -3.49
N ASP A 178 -24.22 7.29 -3.82
CA ASP A 178 -23.92 8.65 -4.31
C ASP A 178 -23.58 9.62 -3.17
N ASP A 179 -24.24 9.49 -2.01
CA ASP A 179 -24.08 10.38 -0.85
C ASP A 179 -22.83 10.07 -0.01
N TYR A 180 -22.39 8.81 0.02
CA TYR A 180 -21.30 8.35 0.90
C TYR A 180 -20.12 7.72 0.13
N PRO A 181 -19.36 8.49 -0.67
CA PRO A 181 -18.14 7.98 -1.27
C PRO A 181 -17.07 7.75 -0.19
N MET A 182 -16.26 6.70 -0.38
CA MET A 182 -15.08 6.46 0.47
C MET A 182 -14.12 7.66 0.33
N LYS A 183 -13.91 8.38 1.43
CA LYS A 183 -12.93 9.46 1.49
C LYS A 183 -11.55 8.86 1.74
N ASN A 184 -10.55 9.31 0.98
CA ASN A 184 -9.16 8.87 1.16
C ASN A 184 -8.61 9.35 2.52
N LEU A 185 -7.59 8.65 3.01
CA LEU A 185 -6.84 9.07 4.19
C LEU A 185 -6.21 10.45 3.94
N VAL A 186 -6.38 11.35 4.89
CA VAL A 186 -5.76 12.68 4.86
C VAL A 186 -4.46 12.62 5.64
N ASP A 187 -3.35 12.82 4.95
CA ASP A 187 -2.03 12.92 5.58
C ASP A 187 -1.94 14.21 6.39
N THR A 188 -2.23 14.10 7.69
CA THR A 188 -2.08 15.21 8.63
C THR A 188 -0.65 15.22 9.18
N VAL A 189 0.12 16.25 8.82
CA VAL A 189 1.48 16.42 9.34
C VAL A 189 1.39 17.08 10.72
N SER A 190 1.90 16.40 11.75
CA SER A 190 1.99 16.99 13.08
C SER A 190 3.12 18.02 13.12
N TYR A 191 2.83 19.24 13.56
CA TYR A 191 3.83 20.29 13.79
C TYR A 191 4.60 20.13 15.12
N LYS A 192 4.45 18.98 15.80
CA LYS A 192 5.20 18.71 17.02
C LYS A 192 6.68 18.51 16.66
N PRO A 193 7.62 19.09 17.41
CA PRO A 193 9.03 18.80 17.20
C PRO A 193 9.26 17.30 17.37
N GLN A 194 10.08 16.73 16.47
CA GLN A 194 10.41 15.32 16.51
C GLN A 194 11.05 14.98 17.85
N PRO A 195 10.62 13.92 18.56
CA PRO A 195 11.26 13.51 19.81
C PRO A 195 12.68 13.04 19.49
N GLY A 196 13.66 13.90 19.77
CA GLY A 196 15.08 13.58 19.67
C GLY A 196 15.61 12.98 20.99
N PRO A 197 16.67 12.16 20.93
CA PRO A 197 17.36 11.71 22.14
C PRO A 197 17.92 12.92 22.90
N LYS A 198 17.61 13.01 24.20
CA LYS A 198 18.17 14.03 25.10
C LYS A 198 19.59 13.62 25.49
N ILE A 199 20.57 13.97 24.67
CA ILE A 199 21.97 13.70 24.97
C ILE A 199 22.43 14.72 26.01
N CYS A 200 22.77 14.27 27.21
CA CYS A 200 23.45 15.09 28.21
C CYS A 200 24.94 15.11 27.89
N ASN A 201 25.54 16.29 27.79
CA ASN A 201 26.99 16.47 27.59
C ASN A 201 27.80 16.25 28.88
N ILE A 202 27.21 15.57 29.87
CA ILE A 202 27.86 15.32 31.15
C ILE A 202 28.68 14.04 30.99
N PRO A 203 30.03 14.12 31.08
CA PRO A 203 30.87 12.95 30.96
C PRO A 203 30.54 11.95 32.07
N LEU A 204 30.51 10.66 31.72
CA LEU A 204 30.32 9.60 32.70
C LEU A 204 31.53 9.52 33.63
N GLU A 205 31.31 9.73 34.92
CA GLU A 205 32.34 9.55 35.95
C GLU A 205 32.77 8.07 36.01
N ASN A 206 33.94 7.77 35.45
CA ASN A 206 34.50 6.41 35.35
C ASN A 206 35.55 6.11 36.44
N MET A 207 35.50 6.87 37.54
CA MET A 207 36.39 6.70 38.68
C MET A 207 35.73 5.74 39.68
N THR A 208 36.20 4.49 39.71
CA THR A 208 35.75 3.51 40.69
C THR A 208 36.68 3.50 41.91
N SER A 209 36.16 3.11 43.07
CA SER A 209 36.94 2.95 44.30
C SER A 209 38.14 2.01 44.15
N TYR A 210 38.05 1.03 43.24
CA TYR A 210 39.15 0.14 42.89
C TYR A 210 40.26 0.89 42.13
N LYS A 211 39.91 1.68 41.10
CA LYS A 211 40.88 2.48 40.33
C LYS A 211 41.58 3.52 41.19
N SER A 212 40.90 4.09 42.19
CA SER A 212 41.51 5.04 43.12
C SER A 212 42.42 4.37 44.15
N SER A 213 42.11 3.13 44.56
CA SER A 213 42.83 2.44 45.63
C SER A 213 44.04 1.63 45.15
N TYR A 214 44.01 1.13 43.91
CA TYR A 214 45.05 0.25 43.35
C TYR A 214 45.84 0.98 42.26
N VAL A 215 46.89 1.71 42.67
CA VAL A 215 47.78 2.47 41.78
C VAL A 215 49.18 1.84 41.81
N ALA A 216 49.90 1.87 40.69
CA ALA A 216 51.25 1.35 40.62
C ALA A 216 52.19 2.14 41.55
N HIS A 217 52.65 1.49 42.62
CA HIS A 217 53.66 2.06 43.52
C HIS A 217 55.07 1.69 43.03
N PRO A 218 56.03 2.63 43.05
CA PRO A 218 57.41 2.33 42.73
C PRO A 218 57.96 1.34 43.76
N VAL A 219 58.49 0.21 43.28
CA VAL A 219 59.11 -0.80 44.16
C VAL A 219 60.55 -0.36 44.42
N GLU A 220 60.94 -0.33 45.71
CA GLU A 220 62.33 -0.05 46.08
C GLU A 220 63.26 -1.11 45.47
N LYS A 221 64.41 -0.65 44.96
CA LYS A 221 65.41 -1.56 44.39
C LYS A 221 65.92 -2.50 45.48
N ARG A 222 65.95 -3.80 45.19
CA ARG A 222 66.46 -4.81 46.13
C ARG A 222 67.90 -4.47 46.50
N TYR A 223 68.17 -4.30 47.79
CA TYR A 223 69.52 -4.12 48.30
C TYR A 223 70.30 -5.43 48.12
N MET A 224 71.38 -5.37 47.35
CA MET A 224 72.33 -6.48 47.24
C MET A 224 73.41 -6.26 48.30
N TYR A 225 73.57 -7.22 49.21
CA TYR A 225 74.67 -7.20 50.16
C TYR A 225 76.00 -7.35 49.41
N GLU A 226 76.95 -6.44 49.61
CA GLU A 226 78.28 -6.58 49.04
C GLU A 226 78.97 -7.80 49.67
N VAL A 227 79.42 -8.74 48.85
CA VAL A 227 80.17 -9.91 49.34
C VAL A 227 81.47 -9.42 49.95
N GLU A 228 81.67 -9.68 51.24
CA GLU A 228 82.92 -9.35 51.93
C GLU A 228 84.09 -10.04 51.25
N LYS A 229 85.09 -9.26 50.81
CA LYS A 229 86.30 -9.80 50.21
C LYS A 229 87.10 -10.57 51.27
N TYR A 230 87.53 -11.78 50.92
CA TYR A 230 88.32 -12.65 51.78
C TYR A 230 89.55 -11.91 52.34
N LYS A 231 89.65 -11.87 53.67
CA LYS A 231 90.83 -11.36 54.38
C LYS A 231 91.70 -12.54 54.79
N PRO A 232 92.93 -12.69 54.27
CA PRO A 232 93.84 -13.75 54.72
C PRO A 232 94.20 -13.55 56.19
N CYS A 233 94.23 -14.63 56.97
CA CYS A 233 94.64 -14.59 58.37
C CYS A 233 96.15 -14.31 58.47
N GLU A 234 96.53 -13.31 59.28
CA GLU A 234 97.93 -13.00 59.59
C GLU A 234 98.55 -13.91 60.66
N ILE A 235 97.81 -14.93 61.09
CA ILE A 235 98.30 -15.90 62.07
C ILE A 235 99.23 -16.88 61.33
N PRO A 236 100.52 -16.95 61.68
CA PRO A 236 101.43 -17.91 61.08
C PRO A 236 100.92 -19.32 61.35
N PHE A 237 100.90 -20.15 60.31
CA PHE A 237 100.55 -21.55 60.43
C PHE A 237 101.69 -22.27 61.15
N ASP A 238 101.55 -22.50 62.47
CA ASP A 238 102.46 -23.35 63.24
C ASP A 238 102.24 -24.80 62.79
N GLY A 239 103.27 -25.38 62.18
CA GLY A 239 103.27 -26.76 61.66
C GLY A 239 103.40 -27.82 62.75
#